data_AF-A0A0C3PB99-F1
#
_entry.id   AF-A0A0C3PB99-F1
#
_cell.length_a   1.000
_cell.length_b   1.000
_cell.length_c   1.000
_cell.angle_alpha   90.00
_cell.angle_beta   90.00
_cell.angle_gamma   90.00
#
_symmetry.space_group_name_H-M   'P 1'
#
loop_
_entity.id
_entity.type
_entity.pdbx_description
1 polymer ?
#
loop_
_entity_poly.entity_id
_entity_poly.type
_entity_poly.pdbx_seq_one_letter_code
_entity_poly.pdbx_strand_id
1 'polypeptide(L)'
;MLDKWDYCPRKLFVLKSKKLEHAIGHSAPGSTALLSYLTDLTLPADHPARADVLKLIHKMETTDWAALVHASNAWPFALEDLLITE
;
A
#
# COMPACT_ATOMS: atom_id res chain seq x y z
N MET A 1 9.76 -9.78 4.59
CA MET A 1 9.16 -9.43 3.27
C MET A 1 7.83 -10.12 3.04
N LEU A 2 7.68 -11.42 3.33
CA LEU A 2 6.40 -12.13 3.20
C LEU A 2 5.30 -11.56 4.11
N ASP A 3 5.64 -11.09 5.32
CA ASP A 3 4.66 -10.63 6.30
C ASP A 3 3.89 -9.39 5.82
N LYS A 4 4.56 -8.46 5.13
CA LYS A 4 3.93 -7.26 4.55
C LYS A 4 3.10 -7.60 3.30
N TRP A 5 3.54 -8.59 2.53
CA TRP A 5 2.81 -9.11 1.38
C TRP A 5 1.47 -9.74 1.80
N ASP A 6 1.42 -10.34 2.99
CA ASP A 6 0.17 -10.82 3.58
C ASP A 6 -0.62 -9.73 4.29
N TYR A 7 0.06 -8.80 4.97
CA TYR A 7 -0.56 -7.74 5.75
C TYR A 7 -1.39 -6.77 4.90
N CYS A 8 -0.79 -6.19 3.85
CA CYS A 8 -1.41 -5.14 3.05
C CYS A 8 -2.72 -5.62 2.40
N PRO A 9 -2.76 -6.78 1.71
CA PRO A 9 -4.00 -7.32 1.18
C PRO A 9 -5.02 -7.63 2.28
N ARG A 10 -4.62 -8.32 3.36
CA ARG A 10 -5.57 -8.71 4.43
C ARG A 10 -6.28 -7.51 5.04
N LYS A 11 -5.58 -6.38 5.24
CA LYS A 11 -6.18 -5.14 5.76
C LYS A 11 -7.04 -4.43 4.71
N LEU A 12 -6.57 -4.30 3.47
CA LEU A 12 -7.23 -3.48 2.47
C LEU A 12 -8.40 -4.18 1.77
N PHE A 13 -8.40 -5.52 1.66
CA PHE A 13 -9.50 -6.27 1.03
C PHE A 13 -10.83 -6.18 1.81
N VAL A 14 -10.82 -5.73 3.07
CA VAL A 14 -12.05 -5.38 3.80
C VAL A 14 -12.80 -4.25 3.06
N LEU A 15 -12.06 -3.34 2.43
CA LEU A 15 -12.56 -2.21 1.65
C LEU A 15 -12.49 -2.49 0.14
N LYS A 16 -12.75 -3.73 -0.29
CA LYS A 16 -12.57 -4.21 -1.68
C LYS A 16 -13.18 -3.33 -2.79
N SER A 17 -14.28 -2.63 -2.48
CA SER A 17 -15.01 -1.76 -3.42
C SER A 17 -14.62 -0.27 -3.32
N LYS A 18 -13.60 0.07 -2.53
CA LYS A 18 -13.05 1.42 -2.42
C LYS A 18 -11.82 1.56 -3.30
N LYS A 19 -11.53 2.80 -3.72
CA LYS A 19 -10.29 3.16 -4.40
C LYS A 19 -9.12 3.10 -3.41
N LEU A 20 -7.92 2.81 -3.89
CA LEU A 20 -6.72 2.74 -3.06
C LEU A 20 -6.49 4.04 -2.26
N GLU A 21 -6.66 5.20 -2.88
CA GLU A 21 -6.51 6.52 -2.22
C GLU A 21 -7.38 6.67 -0.96
N HIS A 22 -8.56 6.04 -0.92
CA HIS A 22 -9.49 6.10 0.19
C HIS A 22 -9.32 4.93 1.17
N ALA A 23 -8.86 3.78 0.68
CA ALA A 23 -8.71 2.57 1.48
C ALA A 23 -7.38 2.52 2.23
N ILE A 24 -6.33 3.17 1.72
CA ILE A 24 -4.96 3.01 2.23
C ILE A 24 -4.84 3.36 3.72
N GLY A 25 -5.58 4.37 4.18
CA GLY A 25 -5.63 4.80 5.58
C GLY A 25 -6.09 3.72 6.57
N HIS A 26 -6.77 2.67 6.07
CA HIS A 26 -7.19 1.52 6.87
C HIS A 26 -6.05 0.52 7.15
N SER A 27 -4.93 0.63 6.42
CA SER A 27 -3.80 -0.27 6.61
C SER A 27 -3.08 0.01 7.94
N ALA A 28 -2.71 1.26 8.22
CA ALA A 28 -2.08 1.68 9.48
C ALA A 28 -2.29 3.18 9.74
N PRO A 29 -2.15 3.67 11.00
CA PRO A 29 -2.14 5.10 11.28
C PRO A 29 -1.09 5.83 10.43
N GLY A 30 -1.46 6.93 9.78
CA GLY A 30 -0.54 7.72 8.94
C GLY A 30 -0.22 7.13 7.56
N SER A 31 -0.76 5.95 7.22
CA SER A 31 -0.51 5.26 5.93
C SER A 31 -1.00 6.01 4.68
N THR A 32 -1.78 7.08 4.83
CA THR A 32 -2.10 8.00 3.72
C THR A 32 -0.85 8.63 3.11
N ALA A 33 0.24 8.74 3.89
CA ALA A 33 1.54 9.17 3.38
C ALA A 33 2.11 8.24 2.29
N LEU A 34 1.71 6.96 2.25
CA LEU A 34 2.16 6.01 1.22
C LEU A 34 1.69 6.41 -0.19
N LEU A 35 0.64 7.24 -0.32
CA LEU A 35 0.17 7.71 -1.62
C LEU A 35 1.24 8.52 -2.36
N SER A 36 2.06 9.29 -1.67
CA SER A 36 3.13 10.06 -2.32
C SER A 36 4.23 9.15 -2.88
N TYR A 37 4.48 8.01 -2.25
CA TYR A 37 5.44 7.00 -2.74
C TYR A 37 4.92 6.25 -3.97
N LEU A 38 3.59 6.05 -4.06
CA LEU A 38 2.94 5.33 -5.16
C LEU A 38 2.69 6.19 -6.40
N THR A 39 2.61 7.51 -6.21
CA THR A 39 2.30 8.49 -7.25
C THR A 39 3.50 9.33 -7.65
N ASP A 40 4.72 8.92 -7.28
CA ASP A 40 5.94 9.63 -7.61
C ASP A 40 6.06 9.83 -9.14
N LEU A 41 6.00 11.11 -9.54
CA LEU A 41 6.05 11.54 -10.95
C LEU A 41 7.48 11.53 -11.51
N THR A 42 8.50 11.38 -10.67
CA THR A 42 9.89 11.24 -11.12
C THR A 42 10.16 9.88 -11.75
N LEU A 43 9.30 8.89 -11.46
CA LEU A 43 9.38 7.55 -12.03
C LEU A 43 8.48 7.42 -13.28
N PRO A 44 8.88 6.66 -14.31
CA PRO A 44 8.04 6.33 -15.46
C PRO A 44 6.68 5.74 -15.03
N ALA A 45 5.61 5.98 -15.78
CA ALA A 45 4.25 5.55 -15.40
C ALA A 45 4.09 4.02 -15.29
N ASP A 46 4.91 3.28 -16.03
CA ASP A 46 5.01 1.82 -16.05
C ASP A 46 6.01 1.26 -15.02
N HIS A 47 6.62 2.13 -14.20
CA HIS A 47 7.61 1.70 -13.22
C HIS A 47 6.96 0.81 -12.13
N PRO A 48 7.58 -0.31 -11.75
CA PRO A 48 7.00 -1.29 -10.81
C PRO A 48 6.82 -0.78 -9.37
N ALA A 49 7.35 0.41 -9.06
CA ALA A 49 7.15 1.07 -7.76
C ALA A 49 5.94 2.02 -7.75
N ARG A 50 5.28 2.24 -8.89
CA ARG A 50 4.05 3.04 -9.00
C ARG A 50 2.81 2.15 -8.97
N ALA A 51 1.72 2.70 -8.46
CA ALA A 51 0.40 2.08 -8.53
C ALA A 51 -0.66 3.13 -8.90
N ASP A 52 -1.71 2.71 -9.59
CA ASP A 52 -2.87 3.57 -9.83
C ASP A 52 -3.73 3.68 -8.55
N VAL A 53 -3.64 4.83 -7.87
CA VAL A 53 -4.36 5.08 -6.63
C VAL A 53 -5.88 5.21 -6.81
N LEU A 54 -6.34 5.39 -8.05
CA LEU A 54 -7.77 5.45 -8.40
C LEU A 54 -8.36 4.06 -8.64
N LYS A 55 -7.53 3.02 -8.75
CA LYS A 55 -7.97 1.64 -8.93
C LYS A 55 -8.71 1.15 -7.68
N LEU A 56 -9.78 0.39 -7.90
CA LEU A 56 -10.49 -0.28 -6.81
C LEU A 56 -9.62 -1.41 -6.26
N ILE A 57 -9.66 -1.63 -4.94
CA ILE A 57 -8.84 -2.66 -4.28
C ILE A 57 -9.01 -4.05 -4.90
N HIS A 58 -10.24 -4.49 -5.18
CA HIS A 58 -10.48 -5.80 -5.84
C HIS A 58 -10.05 -5.87 -7.32
N LYS A 59 -9.63 -4.75 -7.92
CA LYS A 59 -9.09 -4.67 -9.27
C LYS A 59 -7.57 -4.53 -9.28
N MET A 60 -6.92 -4.42 -8.13
CA MET A 60 -5.47 -4.36 -8.03
C MET A 60 -4.82 -5.66 -8.50
N GLU A 61 -3.78 -5.53 -9.30
CA GLU A 61 -2.96 -6.62 -9.82
C GLU A 61 -1.74 -6.84 -8.93
N THR A 62 -1.03 -7.95 -9.14
CA THR A 62 0.18 -8.30 -8.38
C THR A 62 1.23 -7.19 -8.39
N THR A 63 1.36 -6.44 -9.50
CA THR A 63 2.24 -5.28 -9.63
C THR A 63 1.82 -4.12 -8.73
N ASP A 64 0.52 -3.82 -8.65
CA ASP A 64 -0.03 -2.78 -7.77
C ASP A 64 0.27 -3.12 -6.29
N TRP A 65 0.12 -4.41 -5.92
CA TRP A 65 0.45 -4.89 -4.57
C TRP A 65 1.94 -4.85 -4.28
N ALA A 66 2.78 -5.14 -5.28
CA ALA A 66 4.24 -5.02 -5.15
C ALA A 66 4.70 -3.59 -4.94
N ALA A 67 4.13 -2.63 -5.67
CA ALA A 67 4.38 -1.20 -5.47
C ALA A 67 4.00 -0.77 -4.04
N LEU A 68 2.84 -1.22 -3.53
CA LEU A 68 2.40 -0.93 -2.16
C LEU A 68 3.34 -1.51 -1.10
N VAL A 69 3.77 -2.76 -1.26
CA VAL A 69 4.71 -3.40 -0.34
C VAL A 69 6.07 -2.70 -0.39
N HIS A 70 6.53 -2.31 -1.57
CA HIS A 70 7.76 -1.54 -1.74
C HIS A 70 7.67 -0.17 -1.05
N ALA A 71 6.58 0.58 -1.27
CA ALA A 71 6.31 1.84 -0.58
C ALA A 71 6.28 1.65 0.94
N SER A 72 5.64 0.58 1.43
CA SER A 72 5.61 0.26 2.87
C SER A 72 6.97 -0.13 3.46
N ASN A 73 7.91 -0.63 2.64
CA ASN A 73 9.29 -0.88 3.06
C ASN A 73 10.13 0.40 3.07
N ALA A 74 9.93 1.29 2.10
CA ALA A 74 10.62 2.57 2.02
C ALA A 74 10.13 3.60 3.04
N TRP A 75 8.89 3.44 3.51
CA TRP A 75 8.28 4.34 4.48
C TRP A 75 8.96 4.20 5.86
N PRO A 76 9.54 5.28 6.43
CA PRO A 76 10.36 5.21 7.65
C PRO A 76 9.57 4.85 8.91
N PHE A 77 8.24 4.99 8.89
CA PHE A 77 7.34 4.49 9.93
C PHE A 77 6.91 3.04 9.64
N ALA A 78 7.80 2.28 9.00
CA ALA A 78 7.55 0.92 8.55
C ALA A 78 6.93 0.10 9.67
N LEU A 79 5.95 -0.71 9.27
CA LEU A 79 5.15 -1.68 10.02
C LEU A 79 5.97 -2.78 10.74
N GLU A 80 7.09 -2.44 11.37
CA GLU A 80 7.86 -3.31 12.26
C GLU A 80 7.31 -3.28 13.69
N ASP A 81 6.51 -2.27 14.06
CA ASP A 81 6.00 -2.04 15.43
C ASP A 81 4.47 -2.13 15.55
N LEU A 82 3.85 -3.16 14.95
CA LEU A 82 2.42 -3.45 15.15
C LEU A 82 2.17 -4.75 15.92
N LEU A 83 3.16 -5.21 16.68
CA LEU A 83 2.95 -6.00 17.88
C LEU A 83 2.89 -5.03 19.07
N ILE A 84 1.70 -4.51 19.37
CA ILE A 84 1.43 -4.06 20.74
C ILE A 84 1.46 -5.36 21.56
N THR A 85 2.62 -5.66 22.14
CA THR A 85 2.73 -6.70 23.16
C THR A 85 2.34 -6.01 24.46
N GLU A 86 1.14 -6.29 24.96
CA GLU A 86 0.85 -6.12 26.38
C GLU A 86 1.40 -7.33 27.17
#